data_AF-A0A2E9LY95-F1
#
_entry.id   AF-A0A2E9LY95-F1
#
_cell.length_a   1.000
_cell.length_b   1.000
_cell.length_c   1.000
_cell.angle_alpha   90.00
_cell.angle_beta   90.00
_cell.angle_gamma   90.00
#
_symmetry.space_group_name_H-M   'P 1'
#
loop_
_entity.id
_entity.type
_entity.pdbx_description
1 polymer ?
#
loop_
_entity_poly.entity_id
_entity_poly.type
_entity_poly.pdbx_seq_one_letter_code
_entity_poly.pdbx_strand_id
1 'polypeptide(L)'
;VANHRDATVYVGVAKVAGGAFKAASLNKLMRSEYPSMRHVNQHSTRSSVGAFVVNLPGVYSHHNRTEVIYTLLIDARDFPCLPSAYVLTPVCADIAHVNIYEESSFSIAPGRRLCAVCVGEEFAKVQWPKWQDAEESHDFKMGIFLDQVRMVLNNPNPDDNAR
;
A
#
# COMPACT_ATOMS: atom_id res chain seq x y z
N VAL A 1 -10.07 -35.19 31.73
CA VAL A 1 -10.34 -34.58 30.42
C VAL A 1 -9.62 -33.25 30.39
N ALA A 2 -8.44 -33.19 29.77
CA ALA A 2 -7.61 -31.98 29.72
C ALA A 2 -7.84 -31.28 28.37
N ASN A 3 -8.36 -30.05 28.44
CA ASN A 3 -8.59 -29.18 27.29
C ASN A 3 -7.25 -28.75 26.69
N HIS A 4 -6.86 -29.38 25.58
CA HIS A 4 -5.87 -28.83 24.66
C HIS A 4 -6.52 -27.66 23.93
N ARG A 5 -6.35 -26.44 24.44
CA ARG A 5 -6.61 -25.23 23.66
C ARG A 5 -5.50 -25.13 22.62
N ASP A 6 -5.87 -25.34 21.36
CA ASP A 6 -5.05 -25.06 20.19
C ASP A 6 -4.48 -23.64 20.30
N ALA A 7 -3.21 -23.55 20.71
CA ALA A 7 -2.40 -22.40 20.44
C ALA A 7 -2.08 -22.47 18.95
N THR A 8 -2.86 -21.76 18.13
CA THR A 8 -2.48 -21.47 16.75
C THR A 8 -1.22 -20.61 16.80
N VAL A 9 -0.06 -21.27 16.84
CA VAL A 9 1.23 -20.62 16.65
C VAL A 9 1.24 -20.16 15.20
N TYR A 10 1.02 -18.86 14.99
CA TYR A 10 1.40 -18.21 13.76
C TYR A 10 2.92 -18.30 13.66
N VAL A 11 3.40 -19.35 13.01
CA VAL A 11 4.79 -19.42 12.56
C VAL A 11 4.89 -18.38 11.44
N GLY A 12 5.21 -17.14 11.81
CA GLY A 12 5.66 -16.14 10.86
C GLY A 12 6.82 -16.75 10.11
N VAL A 13 6.60 -17.05 8.82
CA VAL A 13 7.67 -17.45 7.92
C VAL A 13 8.83 -16.48 8.10
N ALA A 14 10.02 -17.06 8.31
CA ALA A 14 11.23 -16.33 8.60
C ALA A 14 11.42 -15.19 7.59
N LYS A 15 11.69 -14.01 8.16
CA LYS A 15 12.01 -12.75 7.49
C LYS A 15 13.09 -12.98 6.43
N VAL A 16 12.69 -13.23 5.19
CA VAL A 16 13.60 -13.27 4.05
C VAL A 16 14.09 -11.85 3.78
N ALA A 17 15.37 -11.73 3.47
CA ALA A 17 16.15 -10.51 3.38
C ALA A 17 15.65 -9.50 2.31
N GLY A 18 14.51 -8.87 2.55
CA GLY A 18 14.02 -7.71 1.81
C GLY A 18 14.55 -6.43 2.45
N GLY A 19 15.47 -5.74 1.77
CA GLY A 19 16.01 -4.46 2.25
C GLY A 19 14.97 -3.34 2.14
N ALA A 20 14.58 -2.77 3.28
CA ALA A 20 13.67 -1.61 3.37
C ALA A 20 13.93 -0.56 2.27
N PHE A 21 12.85 0.08 1.78
CA PHE A 21 12.93 1.03 0.67
C PHE A 21 13.98 2.12 0.92
N LYS A 22 14.81 2.44 -0.08
CA LYS A 22 15.96 3.32 0.12
C LYS A 22 15.53 4.78 0.19
N ALA A 23 16.03 5.53 1.16
CA ALA A 23 15.75 6.97 1.28
C ALA A 23 16.19 7.77 0.05
N ALA A 24 17.29 7.36 -0.60
CA ALA A 24 17.74 7.97 -1.86
C ALA A 24 16.73 7.78 -3.00
N SER A 25 16.10 6.59 -3.10
CA SER A 25 15.06 6.32 -4.09
C SER A 25 13.78 7.08 -3.81
N LEU A 26 13.37 7.23 -2.54
CA LEU A 26 12.26 8.11 -2.15
C LEU A 26 12.51 9.55 -2.62
N ASN A 27 13.70 10.10 -2.31
CA ASN A 27 14.07 11.46 -2.69
C ASN A 27 14.10 11.67 -4.21
N LYS A 28 14.44 10.63 -4.97
CA LYS A 28 14.39 10.68 -6.44
C LYS A 28 12.94 10.79 -6.94
N LEU A 29 12.04 9.94 -6.45
CA LEU A 29 10.61 9.98 -6.80
C LEU A 29 9.93 11.30 -6.41
N MET A 30 10.28 11.85 -5.24
CA MET A 30 9.82 13.16 -4.77
C MET A 30 10.21 14.31 -5.72
N ARG A 31 11.31 14.17 -6.46
CA ARG A 31 11.81 15.21 -7.37
C ARG A 31 11.32 15.03 -8.81
N SER A 32 10.71 13.90 -9.14
CA SER A 32 10.22 13.58 -10.48
C SER A 32 8.71 13.42 -10.50
N GLU A 33 8.22 12.20 -10.30
CA GLU A 33 6.86 11.77 -10.64
C GLU A 33 5.88 11.97 -9.49
N TYR A 34 6.37 11.99 -8.24
CA TYR A 34 5.52 12.00 -7.04
C TYR A 34 5.95 13.06 -6.02
N PRO A 35 5.85 14.36 -6.36
CA PRO A 35 6.28 15.46 -5.48
C PRO A 35 5.47 15.59 -4.19
N SER A 36 4.29 14.95 -4.12
CA SER A 36 3.46 14.92 -2.93
C SER A 36 3.96 13.95 -1.85
N MET A 37 4.94 13.10 -2.16
CA MET A 37 5.48 12.12 -1.24
C MET A 37 6.11 12.79 -0.02
N ARG A 38 5.84 12.25 1.17
CA ARG A 38 6.36 12.74 2.45
C ARG A 38 6.80 11.56 3.30
N HIS A 39 8.00 11.65 3.82
CA HIS A 39 8.58 10.60 4.64
C HIS A 39 7.90 10.49 6.02
N VAL A 40 7.69 9.26 6.52
CA VAL A 40 7.23 9.00 7.90
C VAL A 40 8.41 8.49 8.73
N ASN A 41 8.85 9.30 9.69
CA ASN A 41 10.04 9.04 10.50
C ASN A 41 9.91 7.82 11.42
N GLN A 42 8.71 7.53 11.93
CA GLN A 42 8.49 6.54 12.99
C GLN A 42 8.88 5.10 12.61
N HIS A 43 8.89 4.78 11.31
CA HIS A 43 9.21 3.44 10.78
C HIS A 43 10.49 3.43 9.95
N SER A 44 11.29 4.48 10.04
CA SER A 44 12.37 4.74 9.10
C SER A 44 13.69 5.03 9.79
N THR A 45 14.77 4.84 9.04
CA THR A 45 16.13 5.23 9.46
C THR A 45 16.65 6.33 8.53
N ARG A 46 17.91 6.74 8.70
CA ARG A 46 18.54 7.73 7.81
C ARG A 46 18.69 7.23 6.36
N SER A 47 18.86 5.93 6.18
CA SER A 47 19.12 5.31 4.87
C SER A 47 17.94 4.50 4.32
N SER A 48 16.98 4.14 5.19
CA SER A 48 15.80 3.35 4.83
C SER A 48 14.49 4.03 5.21
N VAL A 49 13.47 3.80 4.40
CA VAL A 49 12.13 4.30 4.52
C VAL A 49 11.22 3.10 4.75
N GLY A 50 10.68 2.96 5.96
CA GLY A 50 9.66 1.94 6.22
C GLY A 50 8.27 2.40 5.85
N ALA A 51 7.99 3.70 5.93
CA ALA A 51 6.71 4.25 5.48
C ALA A 51 6.84 5.68 4.97
N PHE A 52 5.90 6.03 4.10
CA PHE A 52 5.74 7.38 3.57
C PHE A 52 4.27 7.64 3.25
N VAL A 53 3.92 8.90 3.09
CA VAL A 53 2.60 9.35 2.64
C VAL A 53 2.72 9.84 1.22
N VAL A 54 1.71 9.62 0.38
CA VAL A 54 1.63 10.16 -0.99
C VAL A 54 0.20 10.56 -1.31
N ASN A 55 0.03 11.62 -2.09
CA ASN A 55 -1.28 11.98 -2.62
C ASN A 55 -1.40 11.45 -4.05
N LEU A 56 -2.43 10.66 -4.32
CA LEU A 56 -2.75 10.14 -5.65
C LEU A 56 -4.19 10.51 -6.04
N PRO A 57 -4.43 10.87 -7.31
CA PRO A 57 -5.79 11.09 -7.80
C PRO A 57 -6.51 9.75 -7.97
N GLY A 58 -7.81 9.75 -7.67
CA GLY A 58 -8.72 8.65 -7.92
C GLY A 58 -10.15 9.17 -8.10
N VAL A 59 -11.11 8.26 -8.14
CA VAL A 59 -12.54 8.59 -8.16
C VAL A 59 -13.20 8.22 -6.86
N TYR A 60 -14.33 8.86 -6.55
CA TYR A 60 -15.11 8.54 -5.36
C TYR A 60 -15.69 7.10 -5.39
N SER A 61 -16.29 6.72 -6.52
CA SER A 61 -16.85 5.37 -6.73
C SER A 61 -16.98 5.04 -8.22
N HIS A 62 -17.34 3.79 -8.53
CA HIS A 62 -17.66 3.37 -9.90
C HIS A 62 -18.90 4.07 -10.48
N HIS A 63 -19.87 4.44 -9.63
CA HIS A 63 -21.05 5.22 -10.02
C HIS A 63 -20.81 6.73 -10.03
N ASN A 64 -19.94 7.22 -9.14
CA ASN A 64 -19.60 8.64 -9.01
C ASN A 64 -18.12 8.85 -9.33
N ARG A 65 -17.85 9.19 -10.59
CA ARG A 65 -16.49 9.44 -11.09
C ARG A 65 -15.94 10.83 -10.73
N THR A 66 -16.52 11.51 -9.74
CA THR A 66 -15.95 12.76 -9.22
C THR A 66 -14.54 12.49 -8.74
N GLU A 67 -13.58 13.29 -9.21
CA GLU A 67 -12.18 13.16 -8.82
C GLU A 67 -11.99 13.49 -7.34
N VAL A 68 -11.24 12.63 -6.65
CA VAL A 68 -10.88 12.78 -5.25
C VAL A 68 -9.38 12.57 -5.14
N ILE A 69 -8.73 13.40 -4.32
CA ILE A 69 -7.33 13.19 -3.96
C ILE A 69 -7.27 12.28 -2.73
N TYR A 70 -6.73 11.09 -2.92
CA TYR A 70 -6.47 10.15 -1.84
C TYR A 70 -5.10 10.43 -1.24
N THR A 71 -5.06 10.75 0.04
CA THR A 71 -3.82 10.74 0.83
C THR A 71 -3.62 9.32 1.36
N LEU A 72 -2.56 8.66 0.91
CA LEU A 72 -2.26 7.28 1.22
C LEU A 72 -1.03 7.17 2.11
N LEU A 73 -1.08 6.31 3.12
CA LEU A 73 0.07 5.78 3.84
C LEU A 73 0.55 4.52 3.13
N ILE A 74 1.80 4.52 2.68
CA ILE A 74 2.45 3.35 2.09
C ILE A 74 3.37 2.71 3.11
N ASP A 75 3.18 1.42 3.35
CA ASP A 75 4.07 0.57 4.14
C ASP A 75 5.05 -0.16 3.20
N ALA A 76 6.32 0.19 3.33
CA ALA A 76 7.44 -0.32 2.53
C ALA A 76 8.52 -0.96 3.41
N ARG A 77 8.17 -1.36 4.65
CA ARG A 77 9.11 -1.96 5.61
C ARG A 77 9.75 -3.25 5.08
N ASP A 78 9.00 -4.02 4.31
CA ASP A 78 9.41 -5.32 3.77
C ASP A 78 9.81 -5.26 2.28
N PHE A 79 9.98 -4.06 1.71
CA PHE A 79 10.38 -3.89 0.32
C PHE A 79 11.66 -4.70 0.01
N PRO A 80 11.82 -5.34 -1.18
CA PRO A 80 10.97 -5.30 -2.37
C PRO A 80 9.77 -6.26 -2.36
N CYS A 81 9.39 -6.85 -1.23
CA CYS A 81 8.07 -7.49 -1.11
C CYS A 81 6.96 -6.47 -1.39
N LEU A 82 5.78 -6.95 -1.80
CA LEU A 82 4.65 -6.12 -2.21
C LEU A 82 4.30 -5.11 -1.10
N PRO A 83 4.41 -3.79 -1.37
CA PRO A 83 4.03 -2.78 -0.40
C PRO A 83 2.52 -2.80 -0.16
N SER A 84 2.11 -2.26 0.99
CA SER A 84 0.70 -2.05 1.31
C SER A 84 0.35 -0.58 1.26
N ALA A 85 -0.84 -0.24 0.76
CA ALA A 85 -1.36 1.13 0.71
C ALA A 85 -2.62 1.25 1.57
N TYR A 86 -2.67 2.30 2.40
CA TYR A 86 -3.76 2.56 3.32
C TYR A 86 -4.27 3.99 3.15
N VAL A 87 -5.58 4.18 3.12
CA VAL A 87 -6.18 5.51 2.97
C VAL A 87 -6.17 6.27 4.29
N LEU A 88 -5.56 7.45 4.31
CA LEU A 88 -5.62 8.41 5.41
C LEU A 88 -6.73 9.45 5.20
N THR A 89 -6.94 9.87 3.95
CA THR A 89 -7.99 10.82 3.58
C THR A 89 -8.44 10.53 2.15
N PRO A 90 -9.75 10.56 1.85
CA PRO A 90 -10.88 10.74 2.79
C PRO A 90 -11.00 9.62 3.83
N VAL A 91 -11.82 9.80 4.87
CA VAL A 91 -12.02 8.75 5.88
C VAL A 91 -12.80 7.59 5.27
N CYS A 92 -12.60 6.39 5.80
CA CYS A 92 -13.21 5.15 5.31
C CYS A 92 -14.73 5.21 5.11
N ALA A 93 -15.44 5.91 5.98
CA ALA A 93 -16.90 6.05 5.91
C ALA A 93 -17.37 6.88 4.70
N ASP A 94 -16.49 7.73 4.16
CA ASP A 94 -16.77 8.61 3.02
C ASP A 94 -16.25 8.00 1.71
N ILE A 95 -15.88 6.71 1.70
CA ILE A 95 -15.34 6.03 0.52
C ILE A 95 -16.33 4.95 0.08
N ALA A 96 -16.82 5.07 -1.15
CA ALA A 96 -17.64 4.06 -1.81
C ALA A 96 -16.88 3.42 -2.98
N HIS A 97 -15.67 2.91 -2.72
CA HIS A 97 -14.78 2.38 -3.76
C HIS A 97 -14.59 0.86 -3.62
N VAL A 98 -14.87 0.11 -4.68
CA VAL A 98 -14.86 -1.37 -4.69
C VAL A 98 -13.48 -1.96 -4.36
N ASN A 99 -12.41 -1.28 -4.77
CA ASN A 99 -11.05 -1.71 -4.47
C ASN A 99 -10.50 -1.20 -3.13
N ILE A 100 -11.34 -0.62 -2.26
CA ILE A 100 -10.93 -0.15 -0.94
C ILE A 100 -11.66 -1.00 0.12
N TYR A 101 -10.89 -1.76 0.89
CA TYR A 101 -11.40 -2.65 1.92
C TYR A 101 -12.01 -1.91 3.11
N GLU A 102 -12.72 -2.67 3.94
CA GLU A 102 -13.25 -2.18 5.21
C GLU A 102 -12.18 -1.66 6.16
N GLU A 103 -12.60 -0.78 7.05
CA GLU A 103 -11.71 -0.23 8.06
C GLU A 103 -11.19 -1.34 8.98
N SER A 104 -9.87 -1.41 9.13
CA SER A 104 -9.22 -2.39 9.99
C SER A 104 -8.02 -1.78 10.71
N SER A 105 -7.52 -2.50 11.72
CA SER A 105 -6.33 -2.13 12.47
C SER A 105 -5.09 -2.75 11.83
N PHE A 106 -4.06 -1.94 11.56
CA PHE A 106 -2.81 -2.40 10.97
C PHE A 106 -1.61 -2.08 11.85
N SER A 107 -0.58 -2.93 11.81
CA SER A 107 0.63 -2.78 12.62
C SER A 107 1.42 -1.50 12.33
N ILE A 108 1.25 -0.91 11.14
CA ILE A 108 1.89 0.35 10.76
C ILE A 108 1.29 1.56 11.49
N ALA A 109 0.02 1.46 11.91
CA ALA A 109 -0.72 2.54 12.57
C ALA A 109 -1.70 1.96 13.62
N PRO A 110 -1.21 1.38 14.73
CA PRO A 110 -2.04 0.62 15.68
C PRO A 110 -3.11 1.45 16.40
N GLY A 111 -2.96 2.77 16.46
CA GLY A 111 -3.95 3.69 17.05
C GLY A 111 -4.99 4.22 16.06
N ARG A 112 -5.01 3.72 14.81
CA ARG A 112 -5.94 4.19 13.77
C ARG A 112 -6.56 3.00 13.04
N ARG A 113 -7.84 3.14 12.70
CA ARG A 113 -8.48 2.27 11.72
C ARG A 113 -8.30 2.89 10.35
N LEU A 114 -7.83 2.11 9.39
CA LEU A 114 -7.55 2.55 8.03
C LEU A 114 -8.20 1.60 7.04
N CYS A 115 -8.42 2.07 5.82
CA CYS A 115 -8.88 1.22 4.73
C CYS A 115 -7.69 0.84 3.85
N ALA A 116 -7.51 -0.45 3.62
CA ALA A 116 -6.46 -0.93 2.72
C ALA A 116 -6.93 -0.85 1.26
N VAL A 117 -6.02 -0.50 0.35
CA VAL A 117 -6.27 -0.52 -1.09
C VAL A 117 -5.92 -1.89 -1.64
N CYS A 118 -6.87 -2.53 -2.33
CA CYS A 118 -6.66 -3.75 -3.09
C CYS A 118 -6.01 -3.41 -4.44
N VAL A 119 -4.79 -3.89 -4.68
CA VAL A 119 -4.08 -3.65 -5.96
C VAL A 119 -4.47 -4.64 -7.08
N GLY A 120 -5.36 -5.59 -6.79
CA GLY A 120 -5.80 -6.65 -7.70
C GLY A 120 -4.99 -7.94 -7.55
N GLU A 121 -5.66 -9.09 -7.63
CA GLU A 121 -5.03 -10.40 -7.41
C GLU A 121 -3.96 -10.74 -8.47
N GLU A 122 -4.23 -10.44 -9.74
CA GLU A 122 -3.28 -10.69 -10.84
C GLU A 122 -1.98 -9.90 -10.63
N PHE A 123 -2.10 -8.63 -10.24
CA PHE A 123 -0.93 -7.81 -9.93
C PHE A 123 -0.17 -8.39 -8.73
N ALA A 124 -0.86 -8.69 -7.63
CA ALA A 124 -0.24 -9.15 -6.40
C ALA A 124 0.43 -10.54 -6.53
N LYS A 125 -0.22 -11.49 -7.23
CA LYS A 125 0.20 -12.91 -7.29
C LYS A 125 1.07 -13.23 -8.51
N VAL A 126 0.94 -12.48 -9.61
CA VAL A 126 1.59 -12.83 -10.88
C VAL A 126 2.59 -11.75 -11.33
N GLN A 127 2.21 -10.48 -11.29
CA GLN A 127 3.07 -9.41 -11.83
C GLN A 127 4.12 -8.95 -10.83
N TRP A 128 3.74 -8.69 -9.57
CA TRP A 128 4.65 -8.19 -8.55
C TRP A 128 5.83 -9.11 -8.27
N PRO A 129 5.69 -10.44 -8.15
CA PRO A 129 6.84 -11.32 -7.96
C PRO A 129 7.91 -11.16 -9.04
N LYS A 130 7.52 -10.91 -10.30
CA LYS A 130 8.46 -10.64 -11.40
C LYS A 130 9.23 -9.34 -11.18
N TRP A 131 8.55 -8.29 -10.70
CA TRP A 131 9.19 -7.02 -10.37
C TRP A 131 10.06 -7.10 -9.12
N GLN A 132 9.65 -7.89 -8.14
CA GLN A 132 10.42 -8.15 -6.93
C GLN A 132 11.79 -8.73 -7.29
N ASP A 133 11.83 -9.71 -8.20
CA ASP A 133 13.05 -10.41 -8.62
C ASP A 133 13.84 -9.68 -9.72
N ALA A 134 13.24 -8.72 -10.43
CA ALA A 134 13.92 -7.97 -11.49
C ALA A 134 15.12 -7.17 -10.95
N GLU A 135 16.19 -7.01 -11.75
CA GLU A 135 17.37 -6.20 -11.40
C GLU A 135 17.15 -4.68 -11.58
N GLU A 136 15.93 -4.22 -11.37
CA GLU A 136 15.55 -2.82 -11.51
C GLU A 136 15.80 -2.02 -10.23
N SER A 137 15.95 -0.70 -10.40
CA SER A 137 16.13 0.21 -9.27
C SER A 137 14.92 0.24 -8.32
N HIS A 138 15.15 0.50 -7.04
CA HIS A 138 14.07 0.57 -6.04
C HIS A 138 13.05 1.65 -6.38
N ASP A 139 13.48 2.80 -6.88
CA ASP A 139 12.60 3.89 -7.33
C ASP A 139 11.71 3.45 -8.49
N PHE A 140 12.26 2.76 -9.50
CA PHE A 140 11.47 2.24 -10.60
C PHE A 140 10.41 1.24 -10.13
N LYS A 141 10.79 0.25 -9.32
CA LYS A 141 9.85 -0.74 -8.75
C LYS A 141 8.75 -0.10 -7.90
N MET A 142 9.10 0.91 -7.10
CA MET A 142 8.12 1.66 -6.32
C MET A 142 7.21 2.51 -7.21
N GLY A 143 7.74 3.08 -8.30
CA GLY A 143 6.94 3.77 -9.33
C GLY A 143 5.87 2.86 -9.92
N ILE A 144 6.24 1.64 -10.33
CA ILE A 144 5.29 0.62 -10.84
C ILE A 144 4.18 0.32 -9.82
N PHE A 145 4.52 0.17 -8.54
CA PHE A 145 3.53 -0.03 -7.48
C PHE A 145 2.57 1.17 -7.36
N LEU A 146 3.10 2.40 -7.32
CA LEU A 146 2.31 3.61 -7.18
C LEU A 146 1.40 3.85 -8.39
N ASP A 147 1.89 3.55 -9.59
CA ASP A 147 1.10 3.59 -10.83
C ASP A 147 -0.03 2.56 -10.79
N GLN A 148 0.22 1.35 -10.30
CA GLN A 148 -0.84 0.35 -10.11
C GLN A 148 -1.90 0.84 -9.12
N VAL A 149 -1.49 1.40 -7.98
CA VAL A 149 -2.43 1.97 -6.99
C VAL A 149 -3.25 3.08 -7.63
N ARG A 150 -2.61 4.01 -8.36
CA ARG A 150 -3.30 5.06 -9.10
C ARG A 150 -4.27 4.47 -10.13
N MET A 151 -3.86 3.45 -10.89
CA MET A 151 -4.72 2.81 -11.89
C MET A 151 -5.98 2.25 -11.24
N VAL A 152 -5.83 1.54 -10.12
CA VAL A 152 -6.97 0.96 -9.41
C VAL A 152 -7.89 2.03 -8.83
N LEU A 153 -7.35 3.10 -8.26
CA LEU A 153 -8.16 4.21 -7.73
C LEU A 153 -8.94 4.98 -8.82
N ASN A 154 -8.52 4.91 -10.08
CA ASN A 154 -9.20 5.58 -11.21
C ASN A 154 -10.11 4.64 -12.03
N ASN A 155 -9.93 3.33 -11.87
CA ASN A 155 -10.63 2.30 -12.64
C ASN A 155 -11.28 1.30 -11.68
N PRO A 156 -12.27 1.72 -10.90
CA PRO A 156 -13.03 0.80 -10.07
C PRO A 156 -13.73 -0.24 -10.95
N ASN A 157 -13.73 -1.49 -10.51
CA ASN A 157 -14.43 -2.58 -11.21
C ASN A 157 -15.92 -2.24 -11.35
N PRO A 158 -16.47 -2.08 -12.58
CA PRO A 158 -17.86 -1.69 -12.78
C PRO A 158 -18.87 -2.78 -12.42
N ASP A 159 -18.44 -4.05 -12.38
CA ASP A 159 -19.30 -5.21 -12.11
C ASP A 159 -19.44 -5.53 -10.61
N ASP A 160 -18.77 -4.77 -9.75
CA ASP A 160 -18.77 -4.97 -8.32
C ASP A 160 -19.58 -3.85 -7.65
N ASN A 161 -20.56 -4.21 -6.81
CA ASN A 161 -21.29 -3.21 -6.06
C ASN A 161 -20.29 -2.55 -5.09
N ALA A 162 -20.09 -1.24 -5.22
CA ALA A 162 -19.37 -0.47 -4.22
C ALA A 162 -19.92 -0.78 -2.83
N ARG A 163 -19.01 -0.87 -1.85
CA ARG A 163 -19.33 -0.97 -0.42
C ARG A 163 -20.50 -0.08 -0.03
#